data_AF-A0A422HI23-F1
#
_entry.id   AF-A0A422HI23-F1
#
_cell.length_a   1.000
_cell.length_b   1.000
_cell.length_c   1.000
_cell.angle_alpha   90.00
_cell.angle_beta   90.00
_cell.angle_gamma   90.00
#
_symmetry.space_group_name_H-M   'P 1'
#
loop_
_entity.id
_entity.type
_entity.pdbx_description
1 polymer ?
#
loop_
_entity_poly.entity_id
_entity_poly.type
_entity_poly.pdbx_seq_one_letter_code
_entity_poly.pdbx_strand_id
1 'polypeptide(L)'
;MTLHFNTAFLLNSIDAWEQDRRQRFDLASLTESFHESVPALDFIDWKITAVERGYAESHLPLIPNSSNQYIAHQGPLMLLAAEYTGGLALTSLFHLVPIIGFWPSLDNDAGYMWGAKASIKWLTPSCHNLTCKARIEQDKWERLANRFASSNRVVATIPIHMYNSHKLVAVAEFTYWAQDMRGLKRNAFDVEKIDMLYAHKTRTTAKLIVGLRAIEQEKPVGERRFDDPYAFMLAGKHGITLARRFSAATPQLQNMITARTQHLDKAVSAFSQSTDVFNIVNIGAGYDSRFWRLAIDNATIFDLDLPIMLNERKRIFDYSKKPGIHNIDIDLERQTIDTALRQCRYFDPELPTFFIWEGGSMYFEEADIDNILSSVRKLMTPGSRFWLDYVSKDLVQSTTGIREIERFITNIRKMGEPFINGYNDIASLAKKYHLSVEENVHSGSALQLDEEIYKHYSFTILREE
;
A
#
# COMPACT_ATOMS: atom_id res chain seq x y z
N MET A 1 -17.23 22.65 -5.06
CA MET A 1 -18.20 21.65 -5.56
C MET A 1 -17.45 20.70 -6.47
N THR A 2 -17.21 19.48 -6.02
CA THR A 2 -16.68 18.41 -6.86
C THR A 2 -17.79 18.02 -7.82
N LEU A 3 -17.61 18.29 -9.12
CA LEU A 3 -18.60 17.94 -10.13
C LEU A 3 -18.56 16.41 -10.31
N HIS A 4 -19.59 15.72 -9.83
CA HIS A 4 -19.75 14.28 -10.06
C HIS A 4 -20.32 14.06 -11.46
N PHE A 5 -19.43 14.07 -12.45
CA PHE A 5 -19.80 13.70 -13.82
C PHE A 5 -19.90 12.19 -13.97
N ASN A 6 -20.81 11.74 -14.83
CA ASN A 6 -20.83 10.36 -15.29
C ASN A 6 -19.48 10.04 -15.96
N THR A 7 -18.86 8.90 -15.65
CA THR A 7 -17.61 8.47 -16.27
C THR A 7 -17.71 8.45 -17.80
N ALA A 8 -18.86 8.08 -18.36
CA ALA A 8 -19.12 8.14 -19.80
C ALA A 8 -19.11 9.57 -20.39
N PHE A 9 -19.44 10.58 -19.59
CA PHE A 9 -19.33 12.00 -19.97
C PHE A 9 -17.87 12.47 -19.93
N LEU A 10 -17.13 12.09 -18.89
CA LEU A 10 -15.70 12.41 -18.75
C LEU A 10 -14.85 11.78 -19.85
N LEU A 11 -15.18 10.56 -20.27
CA LEU A 11 -14.50 9.85 -21.36
C LEU A 11 -14.58 10.57 -22.72
N ASN A 12 -15.57 11.44 -22.93
CA ASN A 12 -15.83 12.08 -24.21
C ASN A 12 -15.60 13.60 -24.19
N SER A 13 -15.28 14.19 -23.04
CA SER A 13 -15.08 15.63 -22.91
C SER A 13 -13.64 16.04 -23.22
N ILE A 14 -13.46 16.91 -24.21
CA ILE A 14 -12.16 17.54 -24.54
C ILE A 14 -11.66 18.37 -23.36
N ASP A 15 -12.56 19.08 -22.68
CA ASP A 15 -12.23 19.89 -21.50
C ASP A 15 -11.77 19.01 -20.33
N ALA A 16 -12.38 17.83 -20.16
CA ALA A 16 -11.96 16.87 -19.15
C ALA A 16 -10.56 16.32 -19.44
N TRP A 17 -10.25 16.00 -20.70
CA TRP A 17 -8.90 15.61 -21.09
C TRP A 17 -7.88 16.72 -20.84
N GLU A 18 -8.18 17.97 -21.22
CA GLU A 18 -7.22 19.06 -21.06
C GLU A 18 -6.96 19.41 -19.59
N GLN A 19 -7.99 19.33 -18.74
CA GLN A 19 -7.82 19.43 -17.29
C GLN A 19 -6.92 18.30 -16.75
N ASP A 20 -7.23 17.06 -17.14
CA ASP A 20 -6.50 15.87 -16.71
C ASP A 20 -5.03 15.89 -17.18
N ARG A 21 -4.78 16.33 -18.42
CA ARG A 21 -3.45 16.53 -18.99
C ARG A 21 -2.62 17.49 -18.15
N ARG A 22 -3.20 18.61 -17.72
CA ARG A 22 -2.51 19.60 -16.87
C ARG A 22 -2.21 19.08 -15.48
N GLN A 23 -3.04 18.18 -14.94
CA GLN A 23 -2.88 17.67 -13.58
C GLN A 23 -1.98 16.44 -13.51
N ARG A 24 -2.21 15.43 -14.34
CA ARG A 24 -1.47 14.15 -14.30
C ARG A 24 -0.25 14.13 -15.22
N PHE A 25 -0.26 14.90 -16.30
CA PHE A 25 0.75 14.81 -17.36
C PHE A 25 1.60 16.08 -17.49
N ASP A 26 1.85 16.79 -16.38
CA ASP A 26 2.97 17.74 -16.32
C ASP A 26 4.28 16.97 -16.54
N LEU A 27 5.00 17.29 -17.62
CA LEU A 27 6.11 16.46 -18.08
C LEU A 27 7.28 16.42 -17.10
N ALA A 28 7.56 17.55 -16.43
CA ALA A 28 8.68 17.66 -15.50
C ALA A 28 8.40 16.87 -14.23
N SER A 29 7.27 17.14 -13.58
CA SER A 29 6.86 16.43 -12.37
C SER A 29 6.59 14.94 -12.64
N LEU A 30 6.08 14.59 -13.82
CA LEU A 30 5.85 13.19 -14.16
C LEU A 30 7.16 12.44 -14.41
N THR A 31 8.13 13.05 -15.09
CA THR A 31 9.47 12.46 -15.28
C THR A 31 10.14 12.22 -13.92
N GLU A 32 10.11 13.21 -13.03
CA GLU A 32 10.64 13.08 -11.67
C GLU A 32 9.94 11.94 -10.91
N SER A 33 8.61 11.83 -11.02
CA SER A 33 7.88 10.72 -10.39
C SER A 33 8.32 9.36 -10.91
N PHE A 34 8.57 9.20 -12.21
CA PHE A 34 9.09 7.97 -12.79
C PHE A 34 10.51 7.66 -12.32
N HIS A 35 11.35 8.68 -12.16
CA HIS A 35 12.71 8.56 -11.60
C HIS A 35 12.70 8.10 -10.15
N GLU A 36 11.85 8.69 -9.31
CA GLU A 36 11.68 8.27 -7.92
C GLU A 36 11.17 6.82 -7.79
N SER A 37 10.23 6.45 -8.66
CA SER A 37 9.59 5.15 -8.64
C SER A 37 10.45 4.06 -9.27
N VAL A 38 11.28 4.41 -10.26
CA VAL A 38 12.15 3.51 -11.00
C VAL A 38 13.53 4.17 -11.13
N PRO A 39 14.41 4.05 -10.11
CA PRO A 39 15.73 4.70 -10.12
C PRO A 39 16.63 4.35 -11.32
N ALA A 40 16.36 3.22 -11.98
CA ALA A 40 17.04 2.88 -13.22
C ALA A 40 16.77 3.89 -14.36
N LEU A 41 15.59 4.51 -14.39
CA LEU A 41 15.24 5.55 -15.37
C LEU A 41 16.00 6.86 -15.13
N ASP A 42 16.19 7.22 -13.85
CA ASP A 42 17.01 8.37 -13.44
C ASP A 42 18.47 8.15 -13.83
N PHE A 43 19.00 6.97 -13.49
CA PHE A 43 20.38 6.60 -13.79
C PHE A 43 20.74 6.71 -15.28
N ILE A 44 19.79 6.41 -16.17
CA ILE A 44 19.97 6.50 -17.63
C ILE A 44 19.46 7.81 -18.25
N ASP A 45 19.06 8.79 -17.43
CA ASP A 45 18.52 10.11 -17.83
C ASP A 45 17.35 10.01 -18.83
N TRP A 46 16.49 9.00 -18.66
CA TRP A 46 15.28 8.84 -19.49
C TRP A 46 14.27 9.95 -19.18
N LYS A 47 13.66 10.57 -20.20
CA LYS A 47 12.74 11.72 -20.03
C LYS A 47 11.47 11.56 -20.83
N ILE A 48 10.34 12.01 -20.29
CA ILE A 48 9.09 12.14 -21.03
C ILE A 48 9.12 13.46 -21.79
N THR A 49 8.89 13.43 -23.11
CA THR A 49 8.95 14.63 -23.96
C THR A 49 7.60 15.07 -24.49
N ALA A 50 6.62 14.17 -24.54
CA ALA A 50 5.23 14.53 -24.86
C ALA A 50 4.25 13.47 -24.34
N VAL A 51 3.07 13.92 -23.92
CA VAL A 51 1.90 13.04 -23.71
C VAL A 51 0.67 13.73 -24.27
N GLU A 52 -0.03 13.01 -25.16
CA GLU A 52 -1.34 13.40 -25.70
C GLU A 52 -2.30 12.22 -25.53
N ARG A 53 -3.60 12.42 -25.79
CA ARG A 53 -4.55 11.32 -25.70
C ARG A 53 -4.19 10.24 -26.72
N GLY A 54 -3.99 9.01 -26.23
CA GLY A 54 -3.53 7.87 -27.02
C GLY A 54 -2.09 7.96 -27.52
N TYR A 55 -1.27 8.89 -27.04
CA TYR A 55 0.10 9.09 -27.52
C TYR A 55 1.07 9.44 -26.38
N ALA A 56 2.29 8.93 -26.48
CA ALA A 56 3.38 9.37 -25.64
C ALA A 56 4.70 9.34 -26.39
N GLU A 57 5.60 10.23 -25.99
CA GLU A 57 6.97 10.31 -26.46
C GLU A 57 7.93 10.36 -25.28
N SER A 58 9.03 9.64 -25.40
CA SER A 58 10.13 9.72 -24.45
C SER A 58 11.49 9.73 -25.14
N HIS A 59 12.48 10.22 -24.43
CA HIS A 59 13.86 10.34 -24.86
C HIS A 59 14.78 9.53 -23.94
N LEU A 60 15.56 8.63 -24.53
CA LEU A 60 16.66 7.93 -23.88
C LEU A 60 17.98 8.46 -24.48
N PRO A 61 18.74 9.30 -23.75
CA PRO A 61 19.97 9.87 -24.25
C PRO A 61 21.07 8.81 -24.38
N LEU A 62 22.02 9.02 -25.29
CA LEU A 62 23.25 8.24 -25.38
C LEU A 62 24.30 8.86 -24.45
N ILE A 63 24.44 8.30 -23.24
CA ILE A 63 25.37 8.74 -22.20
C ILE A 63 26.14 7.54 -21.65
N PRO A 64 27.22 7.72 -20.86
CA PRO A 64 27.97 6.60 -20.28
C PRO A 64 27.10 5.58 -19.54
N ASN A 65 26.05 6.02 -18.84
CA ASN A 65 25.16 5.13 -18.08
C ASN A 65 24.17 4.33 -18.94
N SER A 66 23.91 4.79 -20.17
CA SER A 66 22.99 4.16 -21.13
C SER A 66 23.70 3.54 -22.33
N SER A 67 25.04 3.54 -22.33
CA SER A 67 25.87 3.07 -23.43
C SER A 67 26.96 2.10 -22.97
N ASN A 68 27.20 1.10 -23.80
CA ASN A 68 28.39 0.25 -23.75
C ASN A 68 28.64 -0.24 -25.19
N GLN A 69 29.91 -0.36 -25.58
CA GLN A 69 30.29 -0.71 -26.95
C GLN A 69 30.31 -2.22 -27.21
N TYR A 70 30.09 -3.05 -26.19
CA TYR A 70 30.17 -4.51 -26.26
C TYR A 70 28.96 -5.20 -25.59
N ILE A 71 28.37 -6.18 -26.28
CA ILE A 71 27.31 -7.11 -25.80
C ILE A 71 25.92 -6.46 -25.54
N ALA A 72 24.88 -7.29 -25.47
CA ALA A 72 23.42 -7.07 -25.51
C ALA A 72 22.74 -6.09 -24.52
N HIS A 73 23.45 -5.27 -23.74
CA HIS A 73 22.87 -4.36 -22.73
C HIS A 73 21.96 -3.27 -23.32
N GLN A 74 22.19 -2.86 -24.57
CA GLN A 74 21.40 -1.81 -25.23
C GLN A 74 19.94 -2.25 -25.48
N GLY A 75 19.72 -3.52 -25.78
CA GLY A 75 18.38 -4.07 -26.00
C GLY A 75 17.43 -3.90 -24.80
N PRO A 76 17.83 -4.35 -23.59
CA PRO A 76 17.09 -4.12 -22.36
C PRO A 76 16.77 -2.64 -22.07
N LEU A 77 17.72 -1.71 -22.29
CA LEU A 77 17.46 -0.28 -22.07
C LEU A 77 16.45 0.30 -23.07
N MET A 78 16.55 -0.10 -24.34
CA MET A 78 15.56 0.26 -25.37
C MET A 78 14.17 -0.30 -25.03
N LEU A 79 14.10 -1.56 -24.57
CA LEU A 79 12.85 -2.18 -24.12
C LEU A 79 12.27 -1.45 -22.90
N LEU A 80 13.09 -1.10 -21.91
CA LEU A 80 12.68 -0.34 -20.73
C LEU A 80 12.10 1.03 -21.12
N ALA A 81 12.78 1.75 -22.02
CA ALA A 81 12.27 3.02 -22.54
C ALA A 81 10.91 2.83 -23.23
N ALA A 82 10.79 1.83 -24.12
CA ALA A 82 9.52 1.54 -24.80
C ALA A 82 8.39 1.10 -23.87
N GLU A 83 8.69 0.33 -22.82
CA GLU A 83 7.70 -0.11 -21.84
C GLU A 83 6.98 1.08 -21.23
N TYR A 84 7.73 2.08 -20.78
CA TYR A 84 7.13 3.26 -20.16
C TYR A 84 6.50 4.21 -21.20
N THR A 85 7.05 4.34 -22.40
CA THR A 85 6.39 5.11 -23.48
C THR A 85 5.02 4.51 -23.82
N GLY A 86 4.94 3.19 -24.05
CA GLY A 86 3.68 2.53 -24.41
C GLY A 86 2.66 2.55 -23.25
N GLY A 87 3.12 2.39 -22.02
CA GLY A 87 2.28 2.44 -20.82
C GLY A 87 1.68 3.84 -20.62
N LEU A 88 2.45 4.89 -20.85
CA LEU A 88 1.97 6.29 -20.83
C LEU A 88 0.91 6.54 -21.89
N ALA A 89 1.13 6.07 -23.12
CA ALA A 89 0.15 6.21 -24.20
C ALA A 89 -1.18 5.51 -23.84
N LEU A 90 -1.14 4.32 -23.24
CA LEU A 90 -2.36 3.65 -22.78
C LEU A 90 -3.03 4.38 -21.60
N THR A 91 -2.23 4.81 -20.62
CA THR A 91 -2.71 5.51 -19.42
C THR A 91 -3.41 6.84 -19.74
N SER A 92 -3.01 7.51 -20.83
CA SER A 92 -3.68 8.71 -21.32
C SER A 92 -5.15 8.49 -21.72
N LEU A 93 -5.57 7.24 -21.95
CA LEU A 93 -6.96 6.88 -22.24
C LEU A 93 -7.80 6.66 -20.97
N PHE A 94 -7.18 6.56 -19.79
CA PHE A 94 -7.87 6.38 -18.51
C PHE A 94 -7.96 7.74 -17.81
N HIS A 95 -9.02 8.50 -18.12
CA HIS A 95 -9.15 9.88 -17.64
C HIS A 95 -9.34 9.97 -16.13
N LEU A 96 -8.57 10.87 -15.50
CA LEU A 96 -8.55 11.12 -14.05
C LEU A 96 -8.20 9.90 -13.18
N VAL A 97 -7.66 8.84 -13.80
CA VAL A 97 -7.25 7.62 -13.09
C VAL A 97 -5.75 7.68 -12.81
N PRO A 98 -5.30 7.81 -11.54
CA PRO A 98 -3.90 7.64 -11.21
C PRO A 98 -3.49 6.17 -11.38
N ILE A 99 -2.32 5.91 -11.96
CA ILE A 99 -1.76 4.56 -12.00
C ILE A 99 -0.81 4.37 -10.82
N ILE A 100 -1.04 3.30 -10.07
CA ILE A 100 -0.23 2.94 -8.91
C ILE A 100 1.21 2.74 -9.33
N GLY A 101 2.12 3.22 -8.49
CA GLY A 101 3.55 3.29 -8.71
C GLY A 101 4.00 4.64 -9.24
N PHE A 102 3.16 5.41 -9.95
CA PHE A 102 3.61 6.62 -10.66
C PHE A 102 2.84 7.88 -10.28
N TRP A 103 1.56 7.76 -9.92
CA TRP A 103 0.76 8.87 -9.43
C TRP A 103 0.29 8.59 -7.99
N PRO A 104 0.23 9.60 -7.12
CA PRO A 104 -0.42 9.43 -5.83
C PRO A 104 -1.92 9.19 -6.04
N SER A 105 -2.48 8.17 -5.39
CA SER A 105 -3.93 8.00 -5.27
C SER A 105 -4.42 8.46 -3.89
N LEU A 106 -5.63 8.99 -3.82
CA LEU A 106 -6.29 9.34 -2.55
C LEU A 106 -7.42 8.37 -2.19
N ASP A 107 -7.79 7.49 -3.10
CA ASP A 107 -8.94 6.61 -2.99
C ASP A 107 -8.69 5.27 -3.71
N ASN A 108 -9.73 4.45 -3.75
CA ASN A 108 -9.76 3.16 -4.42
C ASN A 108 -9.97 3.26 -5.95
N ASP A 109 -10.00 4.44 -6.56
CA ASP A 109 -10.22 4.61 -8.01
C ASP A 109 -8.91 4.57 -8.83
N ALA A 110 -7.80 4.17 -8.21
CA ALA A 110 -6.53 3.97 -8.90
C ALA A 110 -6.51 2.75 -9.82
N GLY A 111 -5.75 2.87 -10.91
CA GLY A 111 -5.49 1.80 -11.86
C GLY A 111 -4.24 0.99 -11.55
N TYR A 112 -4.32 -0.31 -11.78
CA TYR A 112 -3.18 -1.20 -11.91
C TYR A 112 -2.86 -1.40 -13.37
N MET A 113 -1.57 -1.44 -13.67
CA MET A 113 -1.07 -1.74 -15.01
C MET A 113 0.19 -2.59 -14.93
N TRP A 114 0.29 -3.59 -15.80
CA TRP A 114 1.43 -4.51 -15.89
C TRP A 114 1.79 -4.81 -17.34
N GLY A 115 3.08 -4.91 -17.64
CA GLY A 115 3.56 -5.48 -18.89
C GLY A 115 3.32 -7.00 -18.91
N ALA A 116 2.52 -7.48 -19.86
CA ALA A 116 2.18 -8.89 -20.03
C ALA A 116 3.04 -9.59 -21.09
N LYS A 117 3.49 -8.87 -22.11
CA LYS A 117 4.33 -9.39 -23.19
C LYS A 117 5.10 -8.24 -23.84
N ALA A 118 6.36 -8.48 -24.21
CA ALA A 118 7.16 -7.55 -24.98
C ALA A 118 7.86 -8.25 -26.15
N SER A 119 8.02 -7.55 -27.27
CA SER A 119 8.94 -7.94 -28.34
C SER A 119 9.56 -6.70 -28.96
N ILE A 120 10.77 -6.82 -29.47
CA ILE A 120 11.47 -5.75 -30.18
C ILE A 120 12.09 -6.28 -31.46
N LYS A 121 11.89 -5.55 -32.55
CA LYS A 121 12.51 -5.79 -33.84
C LYS A 121 13.49 -4.67 -34.12
N TRP A 122 14.78 -5.00 -34.15
CA TRP A 122 15.83 -4.07 -34.58
C TRP A 122 15.91 -4.03 -36.10
N LEU A 123 15.98 -2.81 -36.65
CA LEU A 123 16.10 -2.57 -38.08
C LEU A 123 17.52 -2.14 -38.45
N THR A 124 18.18 -1.39 -37.57
CA THR A 124 19.57 -0.93 -37.69
C THR A 124 20.14 -0.74 -36.28
N PRO A 125 21.46 -0.83 -36.10
CA PRO A 125 22.10 -0.43 -34.84
C PRO A 125 21.71 0.99 -34.44
N SER A 126 21.48 1.20 -33.14
CA SER A 126 21.29 2.53 -32.58
C SER A 126 22.60 3.03 -32.00
N CYS A 127 23.08 4.21 -32.44
CA CYS A 127 24.35 4.79 -31.98
C CYS A 127 24.20 6.28 -31.59
N HIS A 128 22.98 6.73 -31.27
CA HIS A 128 22.64 8.11 -30.93
C HIS A 128 21.53 8.13 -29.88
N ASN A 129 21.14 9.32 -29.45
CA ASN A 129 19.94 9.54 -28.65
C ASN A 129 18.72 8.86 -29.30
N LEU A 130 17.94 8.18 -28.48
CA LEU A 130 16.80 7.41 -28.90
C LEU A 130 15.49 8.12 -28.53
N THR A 131 14.66 8.41 -29.52
CA THR A 131 13.29 8.89 -29.30
C THR A 131 12.32 7.72 -29.48
N CYS A 132 11.55 7.40 -28.44
CA CYS A 132 10.49 6.40 -28.47
C CYS A 132 9.14 7.09 -28.64
N LYS A 133 8.32 6.61 -29.59
CA LYS A 133 6.98 7.15 -29.88
C LYS A 133 5.96 6.02 -29.85
N ALA A 134 4.98 6.12 -28.96
CA ALA A 134 3.86 5.19 -28.88
C ALA A 134 2.57 5.90 -29.31
N ARG A 135 1.78 5.26 -30.17
CA ARG A 135 0.49 5.79 -30.64
C ARG A 135 -0.57 4.70 -30.67
N ILE A 136 -1.74 5.01 -30.16
CA ILE A 136 -2.95 4.17 -30.20
C ILE A 136 -3.88 4.78 -31.24
N GLU A 137 -4.33 3.97 -32.20
CA GLU A 137 -5.30 4.38 -33.21
C GLU A 137 -6.60 4.90 -32.56
N GLN A 138 -7.13 5.99 -33.09
CA GLN A 138 -8.23 6.75 -32.49
C GLN A 138 -9.52 5.93 -32.38
N ASP A 139 -9.76 5.03 -33.34
CA ASP A 139 -10.90 4.10 -33.36
C ASP A 139 -10.91 3.12 -32.17
N LYS A 140 -9.78 2.95 -31.47
CA LYS A 140 -9.67 2.06 -30.31
C LYS A 140 -9.89 2.77 -28.97
N TRP A 141 -9.85 4.11 -28.94
CA TRP A 141 -9.80 4.89 -27.70
C TRP A 141 -11.02 4.64 -26.82
N GLU A 142 -12.22 4.84 -27.36
CA GLU A 142 -13.48 4.70 -26.61
C GLU A 142 -13.64 3.28 -26.06
N ARG A 143 -13.34 2.27 -26.88
CA ARG A 143 -13.45 0.86 -26.46
C ARG A 143 -12.55 0.55 -25.27
N LEU A 144 -11.29 0.99 -25.31
CA LEU A 144 -10.33 0.73 -24.23
C LEU A 144 -10.73 1.49 -22.95
N ALA A 145 -11.11 2.75 -23.09
CA ALA A 145 -11.49 3.60 -21.97
C ALA A 145 -12.79 3.12 -21.30
N ASN A 146 -13.82 2.77 -22.09
CA ASN A 146 -15.09 2.24 -21.57
C ASN A 146 -14.90 0.91 -20.84
N ARG A 147 -14.02 0.04 -21.34
CA ARG A 147 -13.69 -1.22 -20.64
C ARG A 147 -13.09 -0.94 -19.27
N PHE A 148 -12.08 -0.07 -19.20
CA PHE A 148 -11.46 0.29 -17.92
C PHE A 148 -12.46 0.90 -16.95
N ALA A 149 -13.25 1.88 -17.41
CA ALA A 149 -14.28 2.57 -16.62
C ALA A 149 -15.38 1.62 -16.09
N SER A 150 -15.63 0.52 -16.79
CA SER A 150 -16.57 -0.53 -16.35
C SER A 150 -15.92 -1.57 -15.43
N SER A 151 -14.76 -1.25 -14.84
CA SER A 151 -13.95 -2.16 -14.01
C SER A 151 -13.62 -3.49 -14.71
N ASN A 152 -13.57 -3.49 -16.05
CA ASN A 152 -13.21 -4.65 -16.84
C ASN A 152 -11.74 -4.63 -17.21
N ARG A 153 -11.12 -5.81 -17.19
CA ARG A 153 -9.75 -6.01 -17.65
C ARG A 153 -9.54 -5.46 -19.06
N VAL A 154 -8.54 -4.60 -19.20
CA VAL A 154 -7.99 -4.12 -20.47
C VAL A 154 -6.74 -4.93 -20.80
N VAL A 155 -6.67 -5.44 -22.04
CA VAL A 155 -5.46 -6.04 -22.60
C VAL A 155 -5.21 -5.38 -23.95
N ALA A 156 -4.10 -4.67 -24.11
CA ALA A 156 -3.80 -3.90 -25.31
C ALA A 156 -2.33 -3.99 -25.69
N THR A 157 -2.06 -4.34 -26.96
CA THR A 157 -0.72 -4.30 -27.55
C THR A 157 -0.49 -2.94 -28.21
N ILE A 158 0.51 -2.22 -27.73
CA ILE A 158 0.86 -0.88 -28.20
C ILE A 158 2.19 -0.97 -28.96
N PRO A 159 2.25 -0.53 -30.23
CA PRO A 159 3.50 -0.42 -30.96
C PRO A 159 4.26 0.84 -30.55
N ILE A 160 5.58 0.70 -30.37
CA ILE A 160 6.50 1.78 -30.03
C ILE A 160 7.57 1.86 -31.10
N HIS A 161 7.58 2.96 -31.84
CA HIS A 161 8.55 3.24 -32.89
C HIS A 161 9.73 4.01 -32.28
N MET A 162 10.95 3.56 -32.56
CA MET A 162 12.17 4.10 -31.97
C MET A 162 13.06 4.71 -33.05
N TYR A 163 13.52 5.94 -32.82
CA TYR A 163 14.24 6.75 -33.80
C TYR A 163 15.57 7.26 -33.26
N ASN A 164 16.57 7.30 -34.13
CA ASN A 164 17.75 8.14 -33.96
C ASN A 164 17.58 9.36 -34.88
N SER A 165 17.29 10.51 -34.29
CA SER A 165 16.82 11.70 -35.02
C SER A 165 15.62 11.36 -35.91
N HIS A 166 15.80 11.25 -37.24
CA HIS A 166 14.73 10.91 -38.19
C HIS A 166 14.75 9.45 -38.65
N LYS A 167 15.81 8.69 -38.34
CA LYS A 167 15.97 7.30 -38.82
C LYS A 167 15.28 6.34 -37.86
N LEU A 168 14.32 5.56 -38.35
CA LEU A 168 13.71 4.47 -37.59
C LEU A 168 14.75 3.36 -37.36
N VAL A 169 15.00 3.01 -36.10
CA VAL A 169 16.04 2.04 -35.71
C VAL A 169 15.47 0.75 -35.14
N ALA A 170 14.30 0.80 -34.51
CA ALA A 170 13.62 -0.38 -33.99
C ALA A 170 12.11 -0.14 -33.84
N VAL A 171 11.35 -1.22 -33.77
CA VAL A 171 9.92 -1.22 -33.39
C VAL A 171 9.74 -2.23 -32.27
N ALA A 172 9.20 -1.78 -31.14
CA ALA A 172 8.79 -2.66 -30.05
C ALA A 172 7.27 -2.79 -30.02
N GLU A 173 6.78 -3.91 -29.50
CA GLU A 173 5.38 -4.12 -29.17
C GLU A 173 5.29 -4.51 -27.70
N PHE A 174 4.55 -3.75 -26.92
CA PHE A 174 4.25 -4.08 -25.53
C PHE A 174 2.77 -4.35 -25.35
N THR A 175 2.44 -5.50 -24.78
CA THR A 175 1.08 -5.82 -24.35
C THR A 175 0.94 -5.48 -22.89
N TYR A 176 0.00 -4.60 -22.57
CA TYR A 176 -0.32 -4.21 -21.21
C TYR A 176 -1.60 -4.88 -20.76
N TRP A 177 -1.62 -5.27 -19.50
CA TRP A 177 -2.81 -5.59 -18.73
C TRP A 177 -3.12 -4.41 -17.82
N ALA A 178 -4.38 -3.96 -17.74
CA ALA A 178 -4.79 -2.91 -16.81
C ALA A 178 -6.22 -3.10 -16.27
N GLN A 179 -6.45 -2.69 -15.02
CA GLN A 179 -7.77 -2.72 -14.36
C GLN A 179 -7.79 -1.81 -13.12
N ASP A 180 -8.97 -1.33 -12.70
CA ASP A 180 -9.15 -0.58 -11.45
C ASP A 180 -9.21 -1.48 -10.21
N MET A 181 -9.08 -0.88 -9.02
CA MET A 181 -9.15 -1.62 -7.74
C MET A 181 -10.48 -2.34 -7.54
N ARG A 182 -11.60 -1.74 -7.95
CA ARG A 182 -12.93 -2.33 -7.79
C ARG A 182 -13.06 -3.64 -8.57
N GLY A 183 -12.53 -3.68 -9.79
CA GLY A 183 -12.45 -4.88 -10.59
C GLY A 183 -11.59 -5.96 -9.96
N LEU A 184 -10.44 -5.57 -9.38
CA LEU A 184 -9.52 -6.45 -8.67
C LEU A 184 -10.10 -7.03 -7.36
N LYS A 185 -10.84 -6.21 -6.61
CA LYS A 185 -11.51 -6.59 -5.34
C LYS A 185 -12.72 -7.50 -5.54
N ARG A 186 -13.21 -7.71 -6.76
CA ARG A 186 -14.47 -8.43 -7.04
C ARG A 186 -14.56 -9.79 -6.34
N ASN A 187 -13.46 -10.54 -6.33
CA ASN A 187 -13.35 -11.87 -5.71
C ASN A 187 -12.40 -11.86 -4.50
N ALA A 188 -12.22 -10.72 -3.81
CA ALA A 188 -11.25 -10.56 -2.73
C ALA A 188 -11.38 -11.61 -1.60
N PHE A 189 -12.60 -12.10 -1.35
CA PHE A 189 -12.89 -13.06 -0.29
C PHE A 189 -12.79 -14.53 -0.73
N ASP A 190 -12.73 -14.81 -2.03
CA ASP A 190 -12.64 -16.17 -2.58
C ASP A 190 -11.16 -16.49 -2.88
N VAL A 191 -10.54 -17.30 -2.03
CA VAL A 191 -9.10 -17.63 -2.11
C VAL A 191 -8.73 -18.33 -3.41
N GLU A 192 -9.67 -19.02 -4.07
CA GLU A 192 -9.42 -19.70 -5.34
C GLU A 192 -9.60 -18.76 -6.56
N LYS A 193 -10.40 -17.69 -6.41
CA LYS A 193 -10.73 -16.76 -7.51
C LYS A 193 -10.16 -15.36 -7.35
N ILE A 194 -9.46 -15.08 -6.25
CA ILE A 194 -8.81 -13.79 -5.99
C ILE A 194 -7.82 -13.46 -7.11
N ASP A 195 -7.82 -12.22 -7.58
CA ASP A 195 -6.86 -11.78 -8.58
C ASP A 195 -5.43 -11.79 -7.99
N MET A 196 -4.46 -12.34 -8.73
CA MET A 196 -3.09 -12.47 -8.25
C MET A 196 -2.47 -11.12 -7.87
N LEU A 197 -2.75 -10.06 -8.64
CA LEU A 197 -2.21 -8.73 -8.38
C LEU A 197 -2.84 -8.13 -7.13
N TYR A 198 -4.14 -8.33 -6.93
CA TYR A 198 -4.81 -7.93 -5.70
C TYR A 198 -4.23 -8.68 -4.49
N ALA A 199 -4.08 -10.00 -4.58
CA ALA A 199 -3.48 -10.82 -3.53
C ALA A 199 -2.03 -10.39 -3.21
N HIS A 200 -1.26 -9.97 -4.22
CA HIS A 200 0.08 -9.39 -4.01
C HIS A 200 0.01 -8.03 -3.32
N LYS A 201 -0.91 -7.15 -3.75
CA LYS A 201 -1.12 -5.84 -3.13
C LYS A 201 -1.48 -5.97 -1.65
N THR A 202 -2.49 -6.76 -1.31
CA THR A 202 -2.96 -6.97 0.08
C THR A 202 -1.81 -7.34 1.03
N ARG A 203 -0.80 -8.06 0.56
CA ARG A 203 0.38 -8.46 1.35
C ARG A 203 1.50 -7.42 1.38
N THR A 204 1.52 -6.46 0.48
CA THR A 204 2.67 -5.54 0.27
C THR A 204 2.94 -4.68 1.48
N THR A 205 1.94 -3.97 1.99
CA THR A 205 2.09 -3.14 3.21
C THR A 205 2.43 -3.99 4.41
N ALA A 206 1.75 -5.12 4.61
CA ALA A 206 2.05 -6.03 5.70
C ALA A 206 3.52 -6.51 5.65
N LYS A 207 4.05 -6.80 4.45
CA LYS A 207 5.47 -7.15 4.22
C LYS A 207 6.42 -6.00 4.49
N LEU A 208 6.07 -4.77 4.13
CA LEU A 208 6.84 -3.58 4.47
C LEU A 208 6.96 -3.43 6.00
N ILE A 209 5.84 -3.53 6.72
CA ILE A 209 5.79 -3.37 8.17
C ILE A 209 6.64 -4.44 8.88
N VAL A 210 6.46 -5.72 8.55
CA VAL A 210 7.29 -6.77 9.16
C VAL A 210 8.75 -6.69 8.69
N GLY A 211 9.01 -6.14 7.50
CA GLY A 211 10.36 -5.78 7.05
C GLY A 211 11.02 -4.72 7.95
N LEU A 212 10.28 -3.68 8.35
CA LEU A 212 10.77 -2.68 9.30
C LEU A 212 11.04 -3.28 10.68
N ARG A 213 10.19 -4.22 11.13
CA ARG A 213 10.47 -5.01 12.34
C ARG A 213 11.73 -5.87 12.19
N ALA A 214 11.98 -6.44 11.00
CA ALA A 214 13.17 -7.23 10.73
C ALA A 214 14.45 -6.39 10.80
N ILE A 215 14.44 -5.14 10.34
CA ILE A 215 15.61 -4.24 10.47
C ILE A 215 15.95 -4.00 11.95
N GLU A 216 14.97 -3.92 12.87
CA GLU A 216 15.26 -3.87 14.31
C GLU A 216 16.06 -5.08 14.79
N GLN A 217 15.79 -6.26 14.23
CA GLN A 217 16.45 -7.52 14.61
C GLN A 217 17.91 -7.60 14.09
N GLU A 218 18.32 -6.73 13.17
CA GLU A 218 19.73 -6.59 12.73
C GLU A 218 20.63 -6.02 13.85
N LYS A 219 20.05 -5.33 14.84
CA LYS A 219 20.80 -4.79 15.99
C LYS A 219 21.29 -5.90 16.93
N PRO A 220 22.40 -5.68 17.66
CA PRO A 220 22.81 -6.56 18.76
C PRO A 220 21.66 -6.76 19.76
N VAL A 221 21.54 -7.95 20.34
CA VAL A 221 20.41 -8.33 21.23
C VAL A 221 20.17 -7.31 22.33
N GLY A 222 21.23 -6.77 22.96
CA GLY A 222 21.11 -5.77 24.04
C GLY A 222 20.67 -4.38 23.59
N GLU A 223 20.66 -4.10 22.29
CA GLU A 223 20.25 -2.80 21.71
C GLU A 223 18.86 -2.85 21.06
N ARG A 224 18.30 -4.05 20.89
CA ARG A 224 16.95 -4.23 20.34
C ARG A 224 15.91 -3.70 21.30
N ARG A 225 14.89 -3.03 20.76
CA ARG A 225 13.72 -2.59 21.55
C ARG A 225 12.67 -3.68 21.76
N PHE A 226 12.68 -4.71 20.92
CA PHE A 226 11.87 -5.93 21.03
C PHE A 226 12.53 -7.07 20.23
N ASP A 227 12.23 -8.31 20.61
CA ASP A 227 12.64 -9.50 19.85
C ASP A 227 11.46 -10.05 19.04
N ASP A 228 11.66 -10.23 17.75
CA ASP A 228 10.74 -10.86 16.80
C ASP A 228 11.53 -11.85 15.92
N PRO A 229 11.73 -13.10 16.37
CA PRO A 229 12.53 -14.09 15.65
C PRO A 229 11.92 -14.51 14.31
N TYR A 230 10.65 -14.16 14.05
CA TYR A 230 9.95 -14.50 12.82
C TYR A 230 10.06 -13.39 11.76
N ALA A 231 10.47 -12.17 12.12
CA ALA A 231 10.37 -10.99 11.26
C ALA A 231 11.05 -11.15 9.89
N PHE A 232 12.29 -11.66 9.85
CA PHE A 232 13.01 -11.87 8.58
C PHE A 232 12.30 -12.87 7.65
N MET A 233 11.80 -13.97 8.22
CA MET A 233 11.10 -15.01 7.47
C MET A 233 9.78 -14.48 6.90
N LEU A 234 8.99 -13.78 7.73
CA LEU A 234 7.70 -13.21 7.36
C LEU A 234 7.84 -12.10 6.30
N ALA A 235 8.85 -11.23 6.45
CA ALA A 235 9.15 -10.19 5.46
C ALA A 235 9.59 -10.79 4.12
N GLY A 236 10.44 -11.81 4.19
CA GLY A 236 11.18 -12.31 3.04
C GLY A 236 12.02 -11.21 2.36
N LYS A 237 12.66 -11.57 1.24
CA LYS A 237 13.47 -10.60 0.47
C LYS A 237 12.67 -9.35 0.07
N HIS A 238 11.41 -9.54 -0.34
CA HIS A 238 10.57 -8.44 -0.80
C HIS A 238 10.28 -7.43 0.31
N GLY A 239 9.83 -7.87 1.49
CA GLY A 239 9.52 -6.98 2.62
C GLY A 239 10.75 -6.24 3.13
N ILE A 240 11.91 -6.91 3.20
CA ILE A 240 13.17 -6.27 3.59
C ILE A 240 13.60 -5.20 2.57
N THR A 241 13.47 -5.49 1.27
CA THR A 241 13.79 -4.50 0.22
C THR A 241 12.86 -3.29 0.28
N LEU A 242 11.56 -3.49 0.50
CA LEU A 242 10.61 -2.40 0.69
C LEU A 242 10.96 -1.57 1.93
N ALA A 243 11.20 -2.23 3.06
CA ALA A 243 11.58 -1.55 4.31
C ALA A 243 12.84 -0.70 4.13
N ARG A 244 13.90 -1.23 3.52
CA ARG A 244 15.13 -0.48 3.25
C ARG A 244 14.90 0.70 2.29
N ARG A 245 14.07 0.51 1.25
CA ARG A 245 13.72 1.58 0.31
C ARG A 245 13.00 2.74 1.01
N PHE A 246 12.01 2.43 1.86
CA PHE A 246 11.27 3.45 2.60
C PHE A 246 12.13 4.09 3.69
N SER A 247 12.93 3.32 4.43
CA SER A 247 13.86 3.86 5.44
C SER A 247 14.93 4.78 4.83
N ALA A 248 15.35 4.55 3.58
CA ALA A 248 16.27 5.46 2.90
C ALA A 248 15.63 6.83 2.60
N ALA A 249 14.32 6.88 2.37
CA ALA A 249 13.58 8.12 2.14
C ALA A 249 13.11 8.78 3.46
N THR A 250 12.78 7.98 4.47
CA THR A 250 12.25 8.42 5.77
C THR A 250 12.80 7.52 6.89
N PRO A 251 14.01 7.81 7.43
CA PRO A 251 14.65 6.97 8.45
C PRO A 251 13.79 6.79 9.72
N GLN A 252 13.00 7.81 10.08
CA GLN A 252 12.13 7.81 11.26
C GLN A 252 11.04 6.74 11.21
N LEU A 253 10.70 6.24 10.02
CA LEU A 253 9.68 5.21 9.85
C LEU A 253 10.02 3.93 10.62
N GLN A 254 11.30 3.52 10.62
CA GLN A 254 11.71 2.34 11.39
C GLN A 254 11.48 2.58 12.89
N ASN A 255 11.87 3.75 13.41
CA ASN A 255 11.65 4.10 14.81
C ASN A 255 10.16 4.12 15.16
N MET A 256 9.29 4.63 14.30
CA MET A 256 7.84 4.60 14.49
C MET A 256 7.29 3.17 14.64
N ILE A 257 7.72 2.25 13.77
CA ILE A 257 7.28 0.85 13.84
C ILE A 257 7.90 0.14 15.06
N THR A 258 9.13 0.47 15.42
CA THR A 258 9.78 -0.05 16.63
C THR A 258 9.06 0.41 17.89
N ALA A 259 8.72 1.71 17.99
CA ALA A 259 7.95 2.29 19.08
C ALA A 259 6.59 1.60 19.21
N ARG A 260 5.87 1.49 18.09
CA ARG A 260 4.56 0.83 18.03
C ARG A 260 4.63 -0.62 18.51
N THR A 261 5.60 -1.38 18.01
CA THR A 261 5.75 -2.79 18.35
C THR A 261 6.05 -2.96 19.83
N GLN A 262 7.03 -2.21 20.34
CA GLN A 262 7.42 -2.26 21.75
C GLN A 262 6.28 -1.85 22.68
N HIS A 263 5.55 -0.79 22.35
CA HIS A 263 4.45 -0.32 23.18
C HIS A 263 3.32 -1.36 23.26
N LEU A 264 2.89 -1.90 22.12
CA LEU A 264 1.82 -2.90 22.09
C LEU A 264 2.24 -4.20 22.81
N ASP A 265 3.49 -4.65 22.64
CA ASP A 265 4.01 -5.82 23.37
C ASP A 265 3.94 -5.64 24.89
N LYS A 266 4.33 -4.46 25.38
CA LYS A 266 4.23 -4.11 26.80
C LYS A 266 2.78 -4.06 27.26
N ALA A 267 1.88 -3.46 26.49
CA ALA A 267 0.46 -3.36 26.83
C ALA A 267 -0.20 -4.75 26.94
N VAL A 268 0.05 -5.63 25.97
CA VAL A 268 -0.45 -7.02 26.00
C VAL A 268 0.12 -7.79 27.20
N SER A 269 1.42 -7.64 27.47
CA SER A 269 2.07 -8.32 28.61
C SER A 269 1.54 -7.81 29.95
N ALA A 270 1.35 -6.50 30.09
CA ALA A 270 0.79 -5.88 31.30
C ALA A 270 -0.68 -6.30 31.54
N PHE A 271 -1.45 -6.42 30.47
CA PHE A 271 -2.83 -6.92 30.56
C PHE A 271 -2.86 -8.40 31.00
N SER A 272 -1.99 -9.23 30.42
CA SER A 272 -1.85 -10.64 30.80
C SER A 272 -1.43 -10.83 32.25
N GLN A 273 -0.58 -9.95 32.80
CA GLN A 273 -0.16 -9.99 34.20
C GLN A 273 -1.24 -9.51 35.18
N SER A 274 -2.18 -8.68 34.74
CA SER A 274 -3.21 -8.09 35.59
C SER A 274 -4.57 -8.77 35.49
N THR A 275 -4.73 -9.72 34.57
CA THR A 275 -6.02 -10.38 34.28
C THR A 275 -5.84 -11.89 34.27
N ASP A 276 -6.61 -12.62 35.09
CA ASP A 276 -6.42 -14.07 35.26
C ASP A 276 -6.73 -14.87 33.99
N VAL A 277 -7.86 -14.62 33.33
CA VAL A 277 -8.27 -15.27 32.08
C VAL A 277 -9.00 -14.25 31.21
N PHE A 278 -8.67 -14.18 29.92
CA PHE A 278 -9.23 -13.16 29.02
C PHE A 278 -9.22 -13.58 27.54
N ASN A 279 -9.89 -12.79 26.70
CA ASN A 279 -9.79 -12.92 25.25
C ASN A 279 -8.81 -11.89 24.67
N ILE A 280 -8.13 -12.25 23.58
CA ILE A 280 -7.44 -11.30 22.71
C ILE A 280 -8.10 -11.32 21.34
N VAL A 281 -8.51 -10.14 20.86
CA VAL A 281 -9.04 -9.98 19.49
C VAL A 281 -8.05 -9.15 18.69
N ASN A 282 -7.35 -9.79 17.76
CA ASN A 282 -6.33 -9.19 16.92
C ASN A 282 -6.91 -8.86 15.53
N ILE A 283 -7.26 -7.59 15.32
CA ILE A 283 -7.99 -7.09 14.15
C ILE A 283 -6.99 -6.71 13.06
N GLY A 284 -7.04 -7.40 11.92
CA GLY A 284 -6.07 -7.22 10.82
C GLY A 284 -4.74 -7.91 11.16
N ALA A 285 -4.80 -9.18 11.58
CA ALA A 285 -3.66 -9.90 12.15
C ALA A 285 -2.40 -9.93 11.26
N GLY A 286 -2.56 -9.86 9.93
CA GLY A 286 -1.48 -9.70 8.96
C GLY A 286 -0.30 -10.63 9.21
N TYR A 287 0.90 -10.06 9.35
CA TYR A 287 2.10 -10.79 9.75
C TYR A 287 2.46 -10.58 11.23
N ASP A 288 1.50 -10.28 12.10
CA ASP A 288 1.75 -10.20 13.54
C ASP A 288 2.18 -11.57 14.09
N SER A 289 3.36 -11.60 14.71
CA SER A 289 3.97 -12.78 15.33
C SER A 289 3.91 -12.75 16.86
N ARG A 290 3.28 -11.75 17.50
CA ARG A 290 3.22 -11.57 18.96
C ARG A 290 2.85 -12.84 19.70
N PHE A 291 1.77 -13.50 19.30
CA PHE A 291 1.31 -14.72 19.98
C PHE A 291 2.15 -15.98 19.70
N TRP A 292 3.16 -15.86 18.85
CA TRP A 292 4.18 -16.87 18.57
C TRP A 292 5.49 -16.62 19.31
N ARG A 293 5.69 -15.41 19.87
CA ARG A 293 6.94 -15.00 20.54
C ARG A 293 6.76 -14.51 21.98
N LEU A 294 5.58 -14.01 22.34
CA LEU A 294 5.21 -13.64 23.70
C LEU A 294 4.59 -14.85 24.40
N ALA A 295 4.91 -15.02 25.69
CA ALA A 295 4.33 -16.05 26.54
C ALA A 295 3.02 -15.52 27.14
N ILE A 296 1.91 -15.76 26.44
CA ILE A 296 0.55 -15.42 26.87
C ILE A 296 -0.25 -16.73 26.96
N ASP A 297 -0.26 -17.33 28.15
CA ASP A 297 -0.86 -18.65 28.37
C ASP A 297 -2.27 -18.59 28.95
N ASN A 298 -2.70 -17.41 29.38
CA ASN A 298 -3.98 -17.16 30.03
C ASN A 298 -5.02 -16.47 29.12
N ALA A 299 -4.77 -16.45 27.81
CA ALA A 299 -5.68 -15.86 26.84
C ALA A 299 -6.11 -16.83 25.75
N THR A 300 -7.37 -16.69 25.32
CA THR A 300 -7.83 -17.24 24.04
C THR A 300 -7.69 -16.16 22.98
N ILE A 301 -6.98 -16.45 21.89
CA ILE A 301 -6.60 -15.46 20.87
C ILE A 301 -7.42 -15.67 19.61
N PHE A 302 -7.96 -14.58 19.06
CA PHE A 302 -8.73 -14.54 17.83
C PHE A 302 -8.02 -13.63 16.82
N ASP A 303 -7.35 -14.23 15.85
CA ASP A 303 -6.73 -13.52 14.71
C ASP A 303 -7.80 -13.30 13.63
N LEU A 304 -8.19 -12.05 13.42
CA LEU A 304 -9.18 -11.63 12.44
C LEU A 304 -8.49 -11.02 11.22
N ASP A 305 -8.71 -11.54 10.03
CA ASP A 305 -8.19 -10.96 8.78
C ASP A 305 -8.92 -11.56 7.55
N LEU A 306 -8.62 -11.04 6.36
CA LEU A 306 -9.06 -11.60 5.10
C LEU A 306 -8.58 -13.06 4.95
N PRO A 307 -9.38 -13.95 4.32
CA PRO A 307 -9.01 -15.35 4.11
C PRO A 307 -7.62 -15.55 3.48
N ILE A 308 -7.23 -14.67 2.55
CA ILE A 308 -5.92 -14.73 1.89
C ILE A 308 -4.76 -14.53 2.87
N MET A 309 -4.91 -13.64 3.86
CA MET A 309 -3.89 -13.36 4.86
C MET A 309 -3.78 -14.50 5.87
N LEU A 310 -4.92 -15.00 6.36
CA LEU A 310 -4.96 -16.12 7.31
C LEU A 310 -4.42 -17.41 6.69
N ASN A 311 -4.69 -17.66 5.40
CA ASN A 311 -4.10 -18.80 4.70
C ASN A 311 -2.59 -18.68 4.52
N GLU A 312 -2.07 -17.47 4.31
CA GLU A 312 -0.61 -17.27 4.29
C GLU A 312 -0.01 -17.55 5.68
N ARG A 313 -0.63 -17.08 6.76
CA ARG A 313 -0.20 -17.37 8.14
C ARG A 313 -0.19 -18.87 8.43
N LYS A 314 -1.25 -19.60 8.04
CA LYS A 314 -1.35 -21.07 8.21
C LYS A 314 -0.28 -21.87 7.46
N ARG A 315 0.32 -21.30 6.40
CA ARG A 315 1.46 -21.91 5.69
C ARG A 315 2.79 -21.72 6.43
N ILE A 316 2.87 -20.68 7.25
CA ILE A 316 4.10 -20.25 7.92
C ILE A 316 4.15 -20.80 9.34
N PHE A 317 3.03 -20.70 10.05
CA PHE A 317 2.93 -21.07 11.45
C PHE A 317 2.18 -22.40 11.63
N ASP A 318 2.71 -23.23 12.54
CA ASP A 318 2.10 -24.49 12.92
C ASP A 318 1.11 -24.29 14.09
N TYR A 319 -0.15 -24.01 13.75
CA TYR A 319 -1.23 -23.78 14.72
C TYR A 319 -1.50 -24.98 15.64
N SER A 320 -1.03 -26.18 15.31
CA SER A 320 -1.12 -27.32 16.23
C SER A 320 -0.31 -27.12 17.52
N LYS A 321 0.73 -26.27 17.47
CA LYS A 321 1.57 -25.92 18.63
C LYS A 321 0.97 -24.82 19.50
N LYS A 322 -0.08 -24.14 19.03
CA LYS A 322 -0.74 -23.01 19.72
C LYS A 322 -2.27 -23.16 19.61
N PRO A 323 -2.87 -24.18 20.26
CA PRO A 323 -4.29 -24.48 20.11
C PRO A 323 -5.24 -23.37 20.62
N GLY A 324 -4.74 -22.43 21.43
CA GLY A 324 -5.48 -21.26 21.89
C GLY A 324 -5.56 -20.11 20.89
N ILE A 325 -5.00 -20.26 19.67
CA ILE A 325 -5.12 -19.27 18.60
C ILE A 325 -6.14 -19.74 17.56
N HIS A 326 -7.19 -18.95 17.37
CA HIS A 326 -8.27 -19.19 16.43
C HIS A 326 -8.25 -18.13 15.33
N ASN A 327 -8.21 -18.56 14.06
CA ASN A 327 -8.29 -17.65 12.91
C ASN A 327 -9.75 -17.47 12.49
N ILE A 328 -10.19 -16.22 12.32
CA ILE A 328 -11.56 -15.88 11.90
C ILE A 328 -11.47 -15.05 10.63
N ASP A 329 -11.94 -15.63 9.52
CA ASP A 329 -12.02 -14.97 8.23
C ASP A 329 -13.03 -13.81 8.29
N ILE A 330 -12.58 -12.59 8.00
CA ILE A 330 -13.43 -11.39 8.02
C ILE A 330 -12.97 -10.32 7.02
N ASP A 331 -13.92 -9.70 6.35
CA ASP A 331 -13.74 -8.45 5.60
C ASP A 331 -14.37 -7.29 6.38
N LEU A 332 -13.54 -6.42 6.95
CA LEU A 332 -13.98 -5.31 7.80
C LEU A 332 -14.80 -4.25 7.05
N GLU A 333 -14.71 -4.18 5.72
CA GLU A 333 -15.56 -3.29 4.90
C GLU A 333 -16.99 -3.86 4.74
N ARG A 334 -17.23 -5.14 5.10
CA ARG A 334 -18.48 -5.86 4.79
C ARG A 334 -19.13 -6.56 5.97
N GLN A 335 -18.36 -6.85 7.01
CA GLN A 335 -18.77 -7.70 8.12
C GLN A 335 -18.44 -7.02 9.46
N THR A 336 -19.24 -7.31 10.48
CA THR A 336 -19.03 -6.76 11.83
C THR A 336 -18.31 -7.75 12.73
N ILE A 337 -17.40 -7.23 13.57
CA ILE A 337 -16.53 -8.02 14.44
C ILE A 337 -17.36 -8.79 15.49
N ASP A 338 -18.42 -8.18 16.02
CA ASP A 338 -19.32 -8.78 17.01
C ASP A 338 -20.05 -10.00 16.47
N THR A 339 -20.54 -9.93 15.23
CA THR A 339 -21.20 -11.05 14.57
C THR A 339 -20.23 -12.20 14.32
N ALA A 340 -19.04 -11.90 13.79
CA ALA A 340 -18.03 -12.92 13.49
C ALA A 340 -17.53 -13.65 14.74
N LEU A 341 -17.26 -12.91 15.83
CA LEU A 341 -16.81 -13.51 17.09
C LEU A 341 -17.89 -14.34 17.78
N ARG A 342 -19.15 -13.87 17.81
CA ARG A 342 -20.26 -14.63 18.42
C ARG A 342 -20.57 -15.95 17.70
N GLN A 343 -20.15 -16.10 16.45
CA GLN A 343 -20.23 -17.36 15.71
C GLN A 343 -19.07 -18.33 16.06
N CYS A 344 -17.99 -17.82 16.64
CA CYS A 344 -16.87 -18.64 17.08
C CYS A 344 -17.17 -19.30 18.42
N ARG A 345 -17.29 -20.64 18.43
CA ARG A 345 -17.59 -21.42 19.64
C ARG A 345 -16.60 -21.24 20.81
N TYR A 346 -15.41 -20.72 20.53
CA TYR A 346 -14.33 -20.55 21.50
C TYR A 346 -14.34 -19.17 22.16
N PHE A 347 -15.10 -18.22 21.60
CA PHE A 347 -15.20 -16.88 22.15
C PHE A 347 -16.14 -16.87 23.36
N ASP A 348 -15.61 -16.50 24.52
CA ASP A 348 -16.38 -16.30 25.74
C ASP A 348 -16.72 -14.81 25.91
N PRO A 349 -17.97 -14.37 25.71
CA PRO A 349 -18.34 -12.96 25.76
C PRO A 349 -18.34 -12.38 27.18
N GLU A 350 -18.25 -13.21 28.23
CA GLU A 350 -18.26 -12.75 29.63
C GLU A 350 -16.87 -12.37 30.14
N LEU A 351 -15.80 -12.80 29.44
CA LEU A 351 -14.43 -12.49 29.83
C LEU A 351 -14.02 -11.06 29.42
N PRO A 352 -13.13 -10.40 30.19
CA PRO A 352 -12.42 -9.22 29.72
C PRO A 352 -11.75 -9.50 28.38
N THR A 353 -11.77 -8.52 27.48
CA THR A 353 -11.16 -8.67 26.15
C THR A 353 -10.15 -7.55 25.88
N PHE A 354 -8.96 -7.94 25.42
CA PHE A 354 -7.95 -7.03 24.90
C PHE A 354 -8.04 -6.99 23.36
N PHE A 355 -8.56 -5.89 22.83
CA PHE A 355 -8.67 -5.67 21.39
C PHE A 355 -7.40 -4.99 20.87
N ILE A 356 -6.92 -5.42 19.71
CA ILE A 356 -5.76 -4.85 19.01
C ILE A 356 -6.22 -4.44 17.62
N TRP A 357 -5.97 -3.20 17.24
CA TRP A 357 -6.10 -2.73 15.86
C TRP A 357 -4.84 -1.98 15.43
N GLU A 358 -3.83 -2.74 15.01
CA GLU A 358 -2.51 -2.23 14.64
C GLU A 358 -2.39 -1.98 13.13
N GLY A 359 -1.99 -0.78 12.75
CA GLY A 359 -1.80 -0.37 11.38
C GLY A 359 -3.09 -0.38 10.56
N GLY A 360 -4.24 -0.20 11.21
CA GLY A 360 -5.55 -0.30 10.57
C GLY A 360 -6.29 1.02 10.44
N SER A 361 -6.36 1.82 11.50
CA SER A 361 -7.29 2.96 11.64
C SER A 361 -7.23 4.00 10.52
N MET A 362 -6.07 4.17 9.87
CA MET A 362 -5.81 5.16 8.82
C MET A 362 -6.30 4.74 7.42
N TYR A 363 -6.72 3.48 7.22
CA TYR A 363 -7.09 2.93 5.92
C TYR A 363 -8.61 2.80 5.70
N PHE A 364 -9.42 3.13 6.71
CA PHE A 364 -10.87 2.92 6.69
C PHE A 364 -11.62 4.24 6.57
N GLU A 365 -12.75 4.22 5.86
CA GLU A 365 -13.66 5.37 5.81
C GLU A 365 -14.38 5.54 7.15
N GLU A 366 -14.93 6.73 7.40
CA GLU A 366 -15.61 7.01 8.68
C GLU A 366 -16.74 6.02 8.98
N ALA A 367 -17.49 5.58 7.96
CA ALA A 367 -18.54 4.58 8.12
C ALA A 367 -18.01 3.20 8.57
N ASP A 368 -16.85 2.78 8.05
CA ASP A 368 -16.21 1.52 8.44
C ASP A 368 -15.66 1.61 9.87
N ILE A 369 -15.04 2.74 10.21
CA ILE A 369 -14.56 3.01 11.57
C ILE A 369 -15.72 2.98 12.57
N ASP A 370 -16.86 3.58 12.20
CA ASP A 370 -18.06 3.57 13.02
C ASP A 370 -18.58 2.15 13.25
N ASN A 371 -18.58 1.31 12.22
CA ASN A 371 -18.94 -0.10 12.34
C ASN A 371 -17.97 -0.88 13.22
N ILE A 372 -16.66 -0.67 13.07
CA ILE A 372 -15.61 -1.36 13.83
C ILE A 372 -15.69 -0.98 15.31
N LEU A 373 -15.69 0.31 15.63
CA LEU A 373 -15.73 0.80 17.02
C LEU A 373 -17.04 0.42 17.73
N SER A 374 -18.18 0.50 17.03
CA SER A 374 -19.46 0.02 17.57
C SER A 374 -19.43 -1.47 17.85
N SER A 375 -18.81 -2.27 16.98
CA SER A 375 -18.68 -3.72 17.17
C SER A 375 -17.79 -4.06 18.37
N VAL A 376 -16.63 -3.39 18.49
CA VAL A 376 -15.74 -3.53 19.64
C VAL A 376 -16.47 -3.15 20.92
N ARG A 377 -17.16 -2.01 20.96
CA ARG A 377 -17.88 -1.54 22.17
C ARG A 377 -18.92 -2.55 22.66
N LYS A 378 -19.64 -3.22 21.76
CA LYS A 378 -20.63 -4.27 22.09
C LYS A 378 -20.04 -5.54 22.70
N LEU A 379 -18.74 -5.76 22.51
CA LEU A 379 -18.00 -6.92 23.02
C LEU A 379 -17.17 -6.58 24.27
N MET A 380 -16.99 -5.30 24.59
CA MET A 380 -16.27 -4.89 25.79
C MET A 380 -17.10 -5.18 27.03
N THR A 381 -16.49 -5.92 27.95
CA THR A 381 -16.90 -6.13 29.34
C THR A 381 -16.04 -5.29 30.29
N PRO A 382 -16.45 -5.10 31.56
CA PRO A 382 -15.63 -4.39 32.54
C PRO A 382 -14.20 -4.95 32.62
N GLY A 383 -13.21 -4.06 32.52
CA GLY A 383 -11.81 -4.45 32.47
C GLY A 383 -11.25 -4.63 31.05
N SER A 384 -12.09 -4.67 30.01
CA SER A 384 -11.64 -4.72 28.62
C SER A 384 -10.81 -3.50 28.23
N ARG A 385 -9.91 -3.67 27.26
CA ARG A 385 -9.05 -2.61 26.71
C ARG A 385 -9.02 -2.70 25.21
N PHE A 386 -8.93 -1.56 24.54
CA PHE A 386 -8.77 -1.48 23.10
C PHE A 386 -7.55 -0.66 22.75
N TRP A 387 -6.53 -1.32 22.21
CA TRP A 387 -5.33 -0.68 21.70
C TRP A 387 -5.46 -0.42 20.20
N LEU A 388 -5.18 0.81 19.78
CA LEU A 388 -5.02 1.16 18.37
C LEU A 388 -3.89 2.18 18.16
N ASP A 389 -3.29 2.17 16.97
CA ASP A 389 -2.46 3.27 16.48
C ASP A 389 -3.24 4.17 15.53
N TYR A 390 -2.83 5.43 15.42
CA TYR A 390 -3.41 6.39 14.51
C TYR A 390 -2.39 7.46 14.09
N VAL A 391 -2.67 8.12 12.98
CA VAL A 391 -1.89 9.27 12.49
C VAL A 391 -2.66 10.57 12.70
N SER A 392 -1.95 11.70 12.74
CA SER A 392 -2.61 13.00 12.81
C SER A 392 -3.40 13.30 11.54
N LYS A 393 -4.46 14.11 11.66
CA LYS A 393 -5.24 14.58 10.52
C LYS A 393 -4.40 15.42 9.57
N ASP A 394 -3.47 16.21 10.10
CA ASP A 394 -2.57 17.04 9.30
C ASP A 394 -1.63 16.22 8.42
N LEU A 395 -1.19 15.05 8.91
CA LEU A 395 -0.39 14.11 8.12
C LEU A 395 -1.20 13.56 6.93
N VAL A 396 -2.44 13.16 7.17
CA VAL A 396 -3.36 12.67 6.12
C VAL A 396 -3.66 13.76 5.10
N GLN A 397 -3.82 15.00 5.54
CA GLN A 397 -4.10 16.15 4.66
C GLN A 397 -2.85 16.73 4.00
N SER A 398 -1.65 16.23 4.33
CA SER A 398 -0.38 16.77 3.87
C SER A 398 -0.21 18.26 4.21
N THR A 399 -0.62 18.64 5.43
CA THR A 399 -0.58 20.02 5.96
C THR A 399 0.30 20.13 7.21
N THR A 400 1.20 19.17 7.43
CA THR A 400 2.13 19.18 8.58
C THR A 400 3.19 20.27 8.49
N GLY A 401 3.54 20.71 7.27
CA GLY A 401 4.68 21.61 7.04
C GLY A 401 6.04 20.90 7.17
N ILE A 402 6.06 19.58 7.34
CA ILE A 402 7.27 18.75 7.46
C ILE A 402 7.45 17.98 6.15
N ARG A 403 8.48 18.36 5.39
CA ARG A 403 8.75 17.84 4.04
C ARG A 403 8.90 16.31 4.03
N GLU A 404 9.54 15.74 5.04
CA GLU A 404 9.78 14.31 5.18
C GLU A 404 8.48 13.53 5.32
N ILE A 405 7.50 14.07 6.06
CA ILE A 405 6.17 13.47 6.23
C ILE A 405 5.37 13.56 4.94
N GLU A 406 5.36 14.72 4.30
CA GLU A 406 4.64 14.92 3.06
C GLU A 406 5.19 14.04 1.93
N ARG A 407 6.51 13.84 1.89
CA ARG A 407 7.16 12.89 0.98
C ARG A 407 6.79 11.45 1.30
N PHE A 408 6.79 11.06 2.57
CA PHE A 408 6.36 9.72 3.01
C PHE A 408 4.92 9.44 2.56
N ILE A 409 3.99 10.36 2.82
CA ILE A 409 2.58 10.22 2.45
C ILE A 409 2.40 10.19 0.94
N THR A 410 3.16 10.99 0.20
CA THR A 410 3.17 10.92 -1.26
C THR A 410 3.59 9.52 -1.76
N ASN A 411 4.62 8.91 -1.17
CA ASN A 411 5.08 7.58 -1.52
C ASN A 411 4.08 6.47 -1.15
N ILE A 412 3.44 6.59 0.00
CA ILE A 412 2.37 5.68 0.44
C ILE A 412 1.16 5.74 -0.53
N ARG A 413 0.77 6.94 -0.96
CA ARG A 413 -0.26 7.15 -1.98
C ARG A 413 0.14 6.57 -3.34
N LYS A 414 1.40 6.72 -3.76
CA LYS A 414 1.93 6.08 -4.98
C LYS A 414 1.91 4.56 -4.88
N MET A 415 2.11 3.98 -3.69
CA MET A 415 2.03 2.53 -3.48
C MET A 415 0.59 1.98 -3.60
N GLY A 416 -0.42 2.85 -3.66
CA GLY A 416 -1.84 2.47 -3.73
C GLY A 416 -2.45 2.12 -2.38
N GLU A 417 -1.85 2.61 -1.30
CA GLU A 417 -2.28 2.35 0.09
C GLU A 417 -2.46 3.68 0.84
N PRO A 418 -3.28 4.62 0.33
CA PRO A 418 -3.39 5.94 0.92
C PRO A 418 -3.91 5.89 2.35
N PHE A 419 -3.34 6.72 3.22
CA PHE A 419 -3.99 7.03 4.48
C PHE A 419 -5.13 7.99 4.18
N ILE A 420 -6.34 7.60 4.54
CA ILE A 420 -7.58 8.34 4.28
C ILE A 420 -8.23 8.86 5.56
N ASN A 421 -7.77 8.41 6.72
CA ASN A 421 -8.29 8.82 8.03
C ASN A 421 -7.17 9.14 9.03
N GLY A 422 -7.41 10.11 9.91
CA GLY A 422 -6.49 10.56 10.96
C GLY A 422 -7.16 11.47 11.99
N TYR A 423 -6.58 11.56 13.18
CA TYR A 423 -7.16 12.21 14.35
C TYR A 423 -6.19 13.18 15.02
N ASN A 424 -6.67 14.39 15.31
CA ASN A 424 -5.96 15.35 16.16
C ASN A 424 -6.49 15.35 17.60
N ASP A 425 -7.69 14.80 17.81
CA ASP A 425 -8.30 14.61 19.13
C ASP A 425 -8.94 13.22 19.21
N ILE A 426 -8.18 12.27 19.76
CA ILE A 426 -8.64 10.88 19.94
C ILE A 426 -9.68 10.76 21.07
N ALA A 427 -9.72 11.70 22.00
CA ALA A 427 -10.69 11.68 23.10
C ALA A 427 -12.10 11.96 22.60
N SER A 428 -12.25 12.86 21.61
CA SER A 428 -13.54 13.07 20.93
C SER A 428 -14.05 11.80 20.23
N LEU A 429 -13.16 11.03 19.59
CA LEU A 429 -13.53 9.74 19.00
C LEU A 429 -13.94 8.73 20.09
N ALA A 430 -13.15 8.59 21.15
CA ALA A 430 -13.45 7.67 22.25
C ALA A 430 -14.83 7.97 22.89
N LYS A 431 -15.12 9.26 23.14
CA LYS A 431 -16.39 9.71 23.70
C LYS A 431 -17.60 9.40 22.83
N LYS A 432 -17.46 9.45 21.49
CA LYS A 432 -18.53 9.04 20.54
C LYS A 432 -19.00 7.60 20.80
N TYR A 433 -18.13 6.75 21.35
CA TYR A 433 -18.38 5.33 21.60
C TYR A 433 -18.50 4.96 23.08
N HIS A 434 -18.67 5.95 23.97
CA HIS A 434 -18.73 5.71 25.43
C HIS A 434 -17.48 4.96 25.94
N LEU A 435 -16.31 5.39 25.45
CA LEU A 435 -15.01 4.93 25.86
C LEU A 435 -14.21 6.09 26.46
N SER A 436 -13.36 5.78 27.42
CA SER A 436 -12.38 6.72 27.98
C SER A 436 -10.97 6.39 27.51
N VAL A 437 -10.15 7.42 27.33
CA VAL A 437 -8.73 7.28 27.00
C VAL A 437 -7.99 6.95 28.31
N GLU A 438 -7.43 5.75 28.40
CA GLU A 438 -6.56 5.35 29.51
C GLU A 438 -5.13 5.86 29.29
N GLU A 439 -4.63 5.71 28.07
CA GLU A 439 -3.30 6.12 27.67
C GLU A 439 -3.32 6.64 26.23
N ASN A 440 -2.53 7.68 25.94
CA ASN A 440 -2.30 8.15 24.59
C ASN A 440 -0.87 8.70 24.46
N VAL A 441 -0.07 8.06 23.61
CA VAL A 441 1.38 8.30 23.53
C VAL A 441 1.80 8.40 22.08
N HIS A 442 2.61 9.41 21.76
CA HIS A 442 3.21 9.50 20.43
C HIS A 442 4.47 8.65 20.32
N SER A 443 4.81 8.20 19.11
CA SER A 443 5.93 7.28 18.86
C SER A 443 7.28 7.77 19.40
N GLY A 444 7.47 9.08 19.45
CA GLY A 444 8.68 9.73 19.97
C GLY A 444 8.85 9.52 21.47
N SER A 445 7.79 9.68 22.28
CA SER A 445 7.87 9.48 23.74
C SER A 445 8.26 8.05 24.09
N ALA A 446 7.74 7.05 23.37
CA ALA A 446 8.07 5.66 23.62
C ALA A 446 9.55 5.33 23.38
N LEU A 447 10.24 6.11 22.53
CA LEU A 447 11.65 5.95 22.24
C LEU A 447 12.56 7.04 22.84
N GLN A 448 11.99 8.03 23.52
CA GLN A 448 12.68 9.24 24.02
C GLN A 448 13.31 10.05 22.87
N LEU A 449 12.52 10.32 21.84
CA LEU A 449 12.89 11.12 20.66
C LEU A 449 12.00 12.35 20.57
N ASP A 450 12.62 13.51 20.39
CA ASP A 450 11.95 14.82 20.45
C ASP A 450 11.61 15.41 19.06
N GLU A 451 11.97 14.73 17.97
CA GLU A 451 11.68 15.22 16.61
C GLU A 451 10.16 15.33 16.36
N GLU A 452 9.71 16.47 15.82
CA GLU A 452 8.28 16.75 15.58
C GLU A 452 7.57 15.69 14.74
N ILE A 453 8.29 15.06 13.80
CA ILE A 453 7.76 13.98 12.95
C ILE A 453 7.12 12.84 13.74
N TYR A 454 7.65 12.52 14.92
CA TYR A 454 7.11 11.44 15.74
C TYR A 454 5.80 11.77 16.43
N LYS A 455 5.41 13.05 16.52
CA LYS A 455 4.12 13.48 17.10
C LYS A 455 2.93 13.19 16.19
N HIS A 456 3.19 12.97 14.90
CA HIS A 456 2.16 12.67 13.90
C HIS A 456 1.75 11.19 13.86
N TYR A 457 2.31 10.36 14.72
CA TYR A 457 1.98 8.96 14.85
C TYR A 457 1.90 8.54 16.31
N SER A 458 0.72 8.11 16.73
CA SER A 458 0.39 7.85 18.13
C SER A 458 -0.29 6.50 18.30
N PHE A 459 -0.27 6.01 19.53
CA PHE A 459 -1.00 4.82 19.96
C PHE A 459 -1.74 5.12 21.25
N THR A 460 -2.94 4.58 21.36
CA THR A 460 -3.83 4.80 22.49
C THR A 460 -4.38 3.48 23.03
N ILE A 461 -4.65 3.47 24.32
CA ILE A 461 -5.44 2.44 24.98
C ILE A 461 -6.76 3.10 25.42
N LEU A 462 -7.85 2.58 24.88
CA LEU A 462 -9.21 2.93 25.29
C LEU A 462 -9.75 1.88 26.24
N ARG A 463 -10.64 2.31 27.14
CA ARG A 463 -11.37 1.44 28.07
C ARG A 463 -12.83 1.85 28.13
N GLU A 464 -13.68 0.97 28.65
CA GLU A 464 -15.07 1.31 28.95
C GLU A 464 -15.14 2.46 29.97
N GLU A 465 -16.10 3.39 29.80
CA GLU A 465 -16.38 4.46 30.77
C GLU A 465 -16.94 3.96 32.11
#